data_AF-A0A812QZN6-F1
#
_entry.id   AF-A0A812QZN6-F1
#
_cell.length_a   1.000
_cell.length_b   1.000
_cell.length_c   1.000
_cell.angle_alpha   90.00
_cell.angle_beta   90.00
_cell.angle_gamma   90.00
#
_symmetry.space_group_name_H-M   'P 1'
#
loop_
_entity.id
_entity.type
_entity.pdbx_description
1 polymer ?
#
loop_
_entity_poly.entity_id
_entity_poly.type
_entity_poly.pdbx_seq_one_letter_code
_entity_poly.pdbx_strand_id
1 'polypeptide(L)'
;MDEEFEPEAPPAEDEDPDEPTTRAEFQNWRSKFKNNVQLCATLYQDRHLVCVPVLCVLQLQVRIKMLALCSEDVSKEFYNNLQQQKQGQALGMSHGAAIQLEWTAGRSAGSWFRTVQSTLGKIHSTNFLQELTVSVWHGHRPAAMDEEWVQRDAAILEEAWLVLLELAAARTWSQAMFTFTPPYLLATIFGEAAAGQWSLAWLKRLDAGLAVAHRIRRTSPDTPVATALNDLLRDLWWHSTPICLEILQCARDAQYDKNDDNLRILGFGLFAGPSNTKHSAEDVFAHLTHVQQRSQKGSLRMSKSHDWVLDSDV
;
A
#
# COMPACT_ATOMS: atom_id res chain seq x y z
N MET A 1 -47.20 -42.61 47.34
CA MET A 1 -47.11 -41.15 47.15
C MET A 1 -45.93 -40.98 46.24
N ASP A 2 -46.21 -41.00 44.96
CA ASP A 2 -45.22 -40.89 43.89
C ASP A 2 -45.04 -39.39 43.63
N GLU A 3 -43.87 -38.86 43.98
CA GLU A 3 -43.49 -37.48 43.65
C GLU A 3 -43.15 -37.42 42.17
N GLU A 4 -44.07 -36.85 41.39
CA GLU A 4 -43.85 -36.46 39.99
C GLU A 4 -42.68 -35.48 39.92
N PHE A 5 -41.60 -35.91 39.28
CA PHE A 5 -40.44 -35.08 38.97
C PHE A 5 -40.79 -34.21 37.75
N GLU A 6 -41.25 -32.98 37.98
CA GLU A 6 -41.38 -31.98 36.93
C GLU A 6 -39.98 -31.61 36.41
N PRO A 7 -39.65 -31.82 35.13
CA PRO A 7 -38.39 -31.38 34.58
C PRO A 7 -38.35 -29.85 34.56
N GLU A 8 -37.40 -29.25 35.27
CA GLU A 8 -37.10 -27.82 35.18
C GLU A 8 -36.91 -27.43 33.70
N ALA A 9 -37.72 -26.47 33.25
CA ALA A 9 -37.57 -25.89 31.92
C ALA A 9 -36.14 -25.35 31.77
N PRO A 10 -35.47 -25.60 30.63
CA PRO A 10 -34.14 -25.06 30.39
C PRO A 10 -34.18 -23.54 30.58
N PRO A 11 -33.14 -22.95 31.20
CA PRO A 11 -33.07 -21.51 31.35
C PRO A 11 -33.22 -20.87 29.98
N ALA A 12 -34.09 -19.87 29.87
CA ALA A 12 -34.22 -19.06 28.67
C ALA A 12 -32.83 -18.54 28.32
N GLU A 13 -32.28 -18.99 27.19
CA GLU A 13 -31.08 -18.42 26.63
C GLU A 13 -31.37 -16.94 26.39
N ASP A 14 -30.65 -16.07 27.10
CA ASP A 14 -30.62 -14.65 26.76
C ASP A 14 -30.13 -14.58 25.31
N GLU A 15 -31.06 -14.41 24.37
CA GLU A 15 -30.77 -14.07 22.97
C GLU A 15 -29.95 -12.77 23.01
N ASP A 16 -28.61 -12.86 22.98
CA ASP A 16 -27.72 -11.70 22.89
C ASP A 16 -28.08 -11.01 21.56
N PRO A 17 -28.76 -9.84 21.61
CA PRO A 17 -29.34 -9.29 20.42
C PRO A 17 -28.22 -8.73 19.55
N ASP A 18 -28.27 -9.20 18.30
CA ASP A 18 -27.83 -8.56 17.08
C ASP A 18 -26.36 -8.14 17.00
N GLU A 19 -25.66 -8.92 16.18
CA GLU A 19 -24.40 -8.52 15.58
C GLU A 19 -24.47 -7.11 15.00
N PRO A 20 -23.42 -6.28 15.20
CA PRO A 20 -23.43 -4.92 14.72
C PRO A 20 -23.37 -4.86 13.19
N THR A 21 -24.49 -4.51 12.57
CA THR A 21 -24.60 -4.26 11.12
C THR A 21 -24.22 -2.82 10.76
N THR A 22 -24.31 -1.90 11.74
CA THR A 22 -23.96 -0.49 11.57
C THR A 22 -22.73 -0.08 12.38
N ARG A 23 -22.08 1.02 11.98
CA ARG A 23 -20.95 1.60 12.71
C ARG A 23 -21.34 2.00 14.15
N ALA A 24 -22.57 2.44 14.37
CA ALA A 24 -23.05 2.84 15.69
C ALA A 24 -23.22 1.62 16.60
N GLU A 25 -23.82 0.54 16.09
CA GLU A 25 -23.92 -0.74 16.79
C GLU A 25 -22.52 -1.29 17.11
N PHE A 26 -21.56 -1.20 16.18
CA PHE A 26 -20.21 -1.68 16.43
C PHE A 26 -19.51 -0.92 17.57
N GLN A 27 -19.71 0.40 17.67
CA GLN A 27 -19.15 1.18 18.78
C GLN A 27 -19.80 0.83 20.12
N ASN A 28 -21.11 0.61 20.14
CA ASN A 28 -21.84 0.15 21.33
C ASN A 28 -21.38 -1.25 21.74
N TRP A 29 -21.29 -2.19 20.80
CA TRP A 29 -20.78 -3.52 21.05
C TRP A 29 -19.32 -3.50 21.53
N ARG A 30 -18.47 -2.69 20.90
CA ARG A 30 -17.07 -2.48 21.32
C ARG A 30 -16.95 -2.00 22.78
N SER A 31 -17.90 -1.22 23.26
CA SER A 31 -17.90 -0.71 24.64
C SER A 31 -18.11 -1.82 25.69
N LYS A 32 -18.62 -3.00 25.29
CA LYS A 32 -18.71 -4.20 26.14
C LYS A 32 -17.32 -4.74 26.52
N PHE A 33 -16.26 -4.38 25.80
CA PHE A 33 -14.90 -4.91 26.02
C PHE A 33 -14.01 -3.91 26.77
N LYS A 34 -13.27 -4.38 27.77
CA LYS A 34 -12.39 -3.53 28.60
C LYS A 34 -11.22 -2.93 27.81
N ASN A 35 -10.76 -3.63 26.78
CA ASN A 35 -9.66 -3.19 25.92
C ASN A 35 -9.70 -3.90 24.54
N ASN A 36 -8.91 -3.39 23.59
CA ASN A 36 -8.82 -3.96 22.24
C ASN A 36 -8.28 -5.40 22.22
N VAL A 37 -7.52 -5.83 23.23
CA VAL A 37 -6.98 -7.20 23.31
C VAL A 37 -8.10 -8.19 23.62
N GLN A 38 -9.00 -7.85 24.55
CA GLN A 38 -10.19 -8.67 24.85
C GLN A 38 -11.15 -8.70 23.67
N LEU A 39 -11.41 -7.56 23.03
CA LEU A 39 -12.20 -7.48 21.80
C LEU A 39 -11.65 -8.43 20.72
N CYS A 40 -10.34 -8.34 20.44
CA CYS A 40 -9.69 -9.24 19.50
C CYS A 40 -9.80 -10.70 19.96
N ALA A 41 -9.54 -11.00 21.24
CA ALA A 41 -9.62 -12.36 21.76
C ALA A 41 -11.02 -12.97 21.56
N THR A 42 -12.09 -12.23 21.85
CA THR A 42 -13.47 -12.67 21.59
C THR A 42 -13.73 -12.87 20.09
N LEU A 43 -13.28 -11.94 19.24
CA LEU A 43 -13.35 -12.08 17.79
C LEU A 43 -12.49 -13.23 17.23
N TYR A 44 -11.53 -13.76 17.98
CA TYR A 44 -10.68 -14.89 17.56
C TYR A 44 -11.07 -16.23 18.18
N GLN A 45 -11.82 -16.24 19.29
CA GLN A 45 -12.12 -17.44 20.08
C GLN A 45 -13.37 -18.21 19.60
N ASP A 46 -14.23 -17.60 18.80
CA ASP A 46 -15.51 -18.22 18.38
C ASP A 46 -15.34 -19.22 17.22
N ARG A 47 -14.47 -20.22 17.41
CA ARG A 47 -14.20 -21.28 16.42
C ARG A 47 -15.17 -22.47 16.50
N HIS A 48 -16.09 -22.51 17.47
CA HIS A 48 -16.74 -23.77 17.84
C HIS A 48 -18.27 -23.80 18.00
N LEU A 49 -19.02 -22.71 17.82
CA LEU A 49 -20.49 -22.75 17.89
C LEU A 49 -21.11 -22.94 16.50
N VAL A 50 -20.93 -24.16 15.98
CA VAL A 50 -21.78 -24.72 14.92
C VAL A 50 -23.02 -25.28 15.60
N CYS A 51 -24.12 -24.52 15.59
CA CYS A 51 -25.50 -24.99 15.48
C CYS A 51 -26.46 -23.79 15.48
N VAL A 52 -26.71 -23.21 14.29
CA VAL A 52 -27.89 -22.42 13.85
C VAL A 52 -28.32 -21.19 14.70
N PRO A 53 -28.59 -19.97 14.18
CA PRO A 53 -28.33 -19.34 12.90
C PRO A 53 -27.10 -18.40 13.02
N VAL A 54 -25.95 -18.97 13.37
CA VAL A 54 -24.66 -18.26 13.59
C VAL A 54 -23.89 -18.12 12.26
N LEU A 55 -24.52 -17.56 11.24
CA LEU A 55 -23.88 -17.43 9.91
C LEU A 55 -23.06 -16.13 9.80
N CYS A 56 -23.35 -15.13 10.63
CA CYS A 56 -22.78 -13.79 10.49
C CYS A 56 -21.52 -13.56 11.38
N VAL A 57 -21.44 -14.11 12.61
CA VAL A 57 -20.21 -14.08 13.43
C VAL A 57 -19.03 -14.74 12.71
N LEU A 58 -19.25 -15.92 12.11
CA LEU A 58 -18.24 -16.62 11.32
C LEU A 58 -17.74 -15.75 10.14
N GLN A 59 -18.61 -14.98 9.50
CA GLN A 59 -18.21 -14.08 8.42
C GLN A 59 -17.33 -12.93 8.92
N LEU A 60 -17.63 -12.32 10.07
CA LEU A 60 -16.80 -11.25 10.61
C LEU A 60 -15.40 -11.75 10.99
N GLN A 61 -15.30 -12.93 11.60
CA GLN A 61 -14.02 -13.54 11.95
C GLN A 61 -13.19 -13.87 10.71
N VAL A 62 -13.80 -14.51 9.71
CA VAL A 62 -13.15 -14.80 8.43
C VAL A 62 -12.68 -13.50 7.77
N ARG A 63 -13.48 -12.42 7.83
CA ARG A 63 -13.08 -11.10 7.32
C ARG A 63 -11.92 -10.48 8.06
N ILE A 64 -11.93 -10.48 9.39
CA ILE A 64 -10.81 -9.96 10.20
C ILE A 64 -9.54 -10.77 9.92
N LYS A 65 -9.67 -12.09 9.87
CA LYS A 65 -8.57 -13.00 9.55
C LYS A 65 -8.03 -12.75 8.15
N MET A 66 -8.91 -12.60 7.16
CA MET A 66 -8.57 -12.23 5.80
C MET A 66 -7.80 -10.91 5.76
N LEU A 67 -8.28 -9.86 6.40
CA LEU A 67 -7.56 -8.58 6.46
C LEU A 67 -6.18 -8.73 7.11
N ALA A 68 -6.06 -9.48 8.20
CA ALA A 68 -4.78 -9.74 8.85
C ALA A 68 -3.80 -10.52 7.96
N LEU A 69 -4.26 -11.58 7.30
CA LEU A 69 -3.44 -12.40 6.41
C LEU A 69 -3.04 -11.64 5.14
N CYS A 70 -3.98 -10.95 4.51
CA CYS A 70 -3.72 -10.15 3.30
C CYS A 70 -2.72 -9.02 3.57
N SER A 71 -2.80 -8.36 4.73
CA SER A 71 -1.94 -7.22 5.08
C SER A 71 -0.55 -7.60 5.63
N GLU A 72 -0.29 -8.87 5.91
CA GLU A 72 0.91 -9.31 6.63
C GLU A 72 2.22 -8.91 5.92
N ASP A 73 2.32 -8.99 4.60
CA ASP A 73 3.58 -8.68 3.89
C ASP A 73 3.89 -7.19 3.93
N VAL A 74 2.86 -6.36 3.71
CA VAL A 74 2.95 -4.90 3.85
C VAL A 74 3.29 -4.52 5.29
N SER A 75 2.71 -5.21 6.26
CA SER A 75 2.96 -4.98 7.69
C SER A 75 4.39 -5.37 8.09
N LYS A 76 4.91 -6.49 7.58
CA LYS A 76 6.31 -6.91 7.78
C LYS A 76 7.29 -5.92 7.17
N GLU A 77 7.04 -5.48 5.93
CA GLU A 77 7.88 -4.45 5.30
C GLU A 77 7.91 -3.17 6.14
N PHE A 78 6.74 -2.71 6.59
CA PHE A 78 6.64 -1.54 7.46
C PHE A 78 7.40 -1.71 8.78
N TYR A 79 7.21 -2.85 9.46
CA TYR A 79 7.90 -3.15 10.71
C TYR A 79 9.42 -3.15 10.51
N ASN A 80 9.92 -3.79 9.46
CA ASN A 80 11.34 -3.84 9.14
C ASN A 80 11.91 -2.44 8.88
N ASN A 81 11.19 -1.60 8.13
CA ASN A 81 11.58 -0.20 7.89
C ASN A 81 11.66 0.59 9.20
N LEU A 82 10.70 0.41 10.10
CA LEU A 82 10.70 1.08 11.40
C LEU A 82 11.88 0.64 12.27
N GLN A 83 12.24 -0.65 12.24
CA GLN A 83 13.42 -1.14 12.95
C GLN A 83 14.71 -0.56 12.39
N GLN A 84 14.86 -0.49 11.06
CA GLN A 84 16.02 0.14 10.43
C GLN A 84 16.15 1.62 10.80
N GLN A 85 15.05 2.37 10.82
CA GLN A 85 15.04 3.77 11.25
C GLN A 85 15.46 3.92 12.71
N LYS A 86 14.95 3.08 13.62
CA LYS A 86 15.33 3.07 15.03
C LYS A 86 16.82 2.76 15.22
N GLN A 87 17.35 1.79 14.47
CA GLN A 87 18.77 1.46 14.48
C GLN A 87 19.61 2.64 14.01
N GLY A 88 19.21 3.31 12.92
CA GLY A 88 19.88 4.50 12.43
C GLY A 88 19.90 5.65 13.43
N GLN A 89 18.80 5.87 14.15
CA GLN A 89 18.73 6.87 15.22
C GLN A 89 19.65 6.53 16.40
N ALA A 90 19.79 5.25 16.75
CA ALA A 90 20.63 4.80 17.85
C ALA A 90 22.14 4.93 17.56
N LEU A 91 22.56 4.84 16.29
CA LEU A 91 23.97 4.86 15.88
C LEU A 91 24.55 6.28 15.64
N GLY A 92 23.75 7.33 15.89
CA GLY A 92 24.14 8.72 15.70
C GLY A 92 23.99 9.22 14.26
N MET A 93 24.17 10.53 14.06
CA MET A 93 23.78 11.20 12.81
C MET A 93 24.44 10.64 11.54
N SER A 94 25.73 10.31 11.57
CA SER A 94 26.44 9.82 10.38
C SER A 94 25.98 8.44 9.93
N HIS A 95 25.82 7.50 10.86
CA HIS A 95 25.34 6.15 10.57
C HIS A 95 23.85 6.14 10.24
N GLY A 96 23.06 6.97 10.92
CA GLY A 96 21.64 7.14 10.61
C GLY A 96 21.40 7.65 9.19
N ALA A 97 22.20 8.63 8.75
CA ALA A 97 22.15 9.13 7.37
C ALA A 97 22.48 8.03 6.35
N ALA A 98 23.52 7.23 6.58
CA ALA A 98 23.89 6.14 5.67
C ALA A 98 22.78 5.11 5.50
N ILE A 99 22.16 4.66 6.61
CA ILE A 99 21.03 3.72 6.59
C ILE A 99 19.85 4.31 5.83
N GLN A 100 19.56 5.60 6.03
CA GLN A 100 18.45 6.26 5.35
C GLN A 100 18.68 6.40 3.84
N LEU A 101 19.91 6.70 3.44
CA LEU A 101 20.29 6.78 2.03
C LEU A 101 20.21 5.42 1.35
N GLU A 102 20.70 4.36 2.00
CA GLU A 102 20.60 2.98 1.50
C GLU A 102 19.14 2.52 1.39
N TRP A 103 18.33 2.82 2.40
CA TRP A 103 16.90 2.52 2.38
C TRP A 103 16.20 3.22 1.22
N THR A 104 16.44 4.52 1.05
CA THR A 104 15.84 5.31 -0.04
C THR A 104 16.30 4.78 -1.39
N ALA A 105 17.59 4.49 -1.54
CA ALA A 105 18.16 3.91 -2.74
C ALA A 105 17.52 2.57 -3.10
N GLY A 106 17.38 1.66 -2.13
CA GLY A 106 16.74 0.35 -2.34
C GLY A 106 15.29 0.50 -2.78
N ARG A 107 14.57 1.46 -2.20
CA ARG A 107 13.17 1.77 -2.55
C ARG A 107 13.06 2.31 -3.97
N SER A 108 13.90 3.27 -4.33
CA SER A 108 13.97 3.82 -5.68
C SER A 108 14.37 2.78 -6.73
N ALA A 109 15.16 1.78 -6.34
CA ALA A 109 15.53 0.65 -7.18
C ALA A 109 14.42 -0.41 -7.32
N GLY A 110 13.26 -0.21 -6.70
CA GLY A 110 12.10 -1.10 -6.84
C GLY A 110 12.01 -2.23 -5.81
N SER A 111 12.73 -2.15 -4.68
CA SER A 111 12.66 -3.18 -3.62
C SER A 111 11.23 -3.48 -3.15
N TRP A 112 10.36 -2.46 -3.18
CA TRP A 112 8.96 -2.52 -2.81
C TRP A 112 8.09 -3.38 -3.73
N PHE A 113 8.52 -3.59 -4.97
CA PHE A 113 7.77 -4.39 -5.93
C PHE A 113 7.73 -5.87 -5.53
N ARG A 114 8.77 -6.35 -4.81
CA ARG A 114 8.76 -7.69 -4.22
C ARG A 114 7.63 -7.86 -3.22
N THR A 115 7.33 -6.84 -2.40
CA THR A 115 6.19 -6.86 -1.48
C THR A 115 4.87 -6.97 -2.25
N VAL A 116 4.72 -6.22 -3.35
CA VAL A 116 3.54 -6.28 -4.21
C VAL A 116 3.36 -7.67 -4.81
N GLN A 117 4.42 -8.25 -5.36
CA GLN A 117 4.40 -9.61 -5.90
C GLN A 117 4.09 -10.65 -4.83
N SER A 118 4.69 -10.55 -3.64
CA SER A 118 4.44 -11.44 -2.51
C SER A 118 2.97 -11.35 -2.06
N THR A 119 2.44 -10.13 -1.96
CA THR A 119 1.05 -9.86 -1.57
C THR A 119 0.10 -10.53 -2.55
N LEU A 120 0.23 -10.27 -3.86
CA LEU A 120 -0.63 -10.89 -4.87
C LEU A 120 -0.43 -12.41 -4.94
N GLY A 121 0.80 -12.88 -4.76
CA GLY A 121 1.16 -14.30 -4.76
C GLY A 121 0.53 -15.09 -3.62
N LYS A 122 0.04 -14.44 -2.55
CA LYS A 122 -0.62 -15.12 -1.41
C LYS A 122 -1.81 -15.96 -1.83
N ILE A 123 -2.55 -15.56 -2.86
CA ILE A 123 -3.72 -16.31 -3.32
C ILE A 123 -3.36 -17.73 -3.80
N HIS A 124 -2.10 -17.95 -4.16
CA HIS A 124 -1.57 -19.26 -4.58
C HIS A 124 -0.95 -20.05 -3.43
N SER A 125 -0.87 -19.50 -2.21
CA SER A 125 -0.26 -20.16 -1.06
C SER A 125 -1.24 -21.12 -0.39
N THR A 126 -0.90 -22.41 -0.34
CA THR A 126 -1.68 -23.43 0.37
C THR A 126 -1.93 -23.05 1.84
N ASN A 127 -0.92 -22.52 2.53
CA ASN A 127 -1.07 -22.10 3.93
C ASN A 127 -2.06 -20.93 4.06
N PHE A 128 -2.02 -19.96 3.14
CA PHE A 128 -2.96 -18.85 3.14
C PHE A 128 -4.40 -19.33 2.93
N LEU A 129 -4.62 -20.24 1.97
CA LEU A 129 -5.93 -20.83 1.70
C LEU A 129 -6.47 -21.64 2.89
N GLN A 130 -5.62 -22.47 3.51
CA GLN A 130 -5.98 -23.22 4.72
C GLN A 130 -6.35 -22.31 5.88
N GLU A 131 -5.57 -21.23 6.09
CA GLU A 131 -5.87 -20.25 7.13
C GLU A 131 -7.17 -19.49 6.85
N LEU A 132 -7.51 -19.23 5.58
CA LEU A 132 -8.83 -18.70 5.20
C LEU A 132 -9.97 -19.71 5.29
N THR A 133 -9.71 -20.94 5.79
CA THR A 133 -10.67 -22.04 5.85
C THR A 133 -11.22 -22.45 4.49
N VAL A 134 -10.50 -22.12 3.41
CA VAL A 134 -10.82 -22.56 2.05
C VAL A 134 -10.38 -24.01 1.92
N SER A 135 -11.28 -24.84 1.40
CA SER A 135 -11.03 -26.26 1.23
C SER A 135 -9.93 -26.47 0.17
N VAL A 136 -8.74 -26.90 0.61
CA VAL A 136 -7.64 -27.19 -0.32
C VAL A 136 -7.80 -28.61 -0.87
N TRP A 137 -7.77 -28.73 -2.18
CA TRP A 137 -7.96 -30.01 -2.87
C TRP A 137 -6.93 -31.09 -2.45
N HIS A 138 -7.43 -32.29 -2.12
CA HIS A 138 -6.63 -33.42 -1.65
C HIS A 138 -6.56 -34.61 -2.65
N GLY A 139 -6.78 -34.37 -3.95
CA GLY A 139 -6.61 -35.41 -4.98
C GLY A 139 -7.87 -36.16 -5.42
N HIS A 140 -9.07 -35.73 -5.01
CA HIS A 140 -10.35 -36.30 -5.47
C HIS A 140 -10.83 -35.66 -6.80
N ARG A 141 -11.99 -36.05 -7.34
CA ARG A 141 -12.56 -35.31 -8.48
C ARG A 141 -12.86 -33.86 -8.05
N PRO A 142 -12.66 -32.84 -8.92
CA PRO A 142 -13.10 -31.48 -8.63
C PRO A 142 -14.59 -31.48 -8.27
N ALA A 143 -14.95 -30.76 -7.20
CA ALA A 143 -16.33 -30.55 -6.81
C ALA A 143 -17.06 -29.73 -7.88
N ALA A 144 -18.38 -29.88 -7.95
CA ALA A 144 -19.19 -29.12 -8.89
C ALA A 144 -19.43 -27.68 -8.37
N MET A 145 -19.49 -26.70 -9.29
CA MET A 145 -19.61 -25.27 -8.92
C MET A 145 -20.96 -24.90 -8.30
N ASP A 146 -21.96 -25.77 -8.40
CA ASP A 146 -23.28 -25.64 -7.81
C ASP A 146 -23.33 -26.08 -6.33
N GLU A 147 -22.27 -26.73 -5.83
CA GLU A 147 -22.18 -27.10 -4.42
C GLU A 147 -22.06 -25.84 -3.54
N GLU A 148 -22.92 -25.70 -2.52
CA GLU A 148 -23.01 -24.49 -1.67
C GLU A 148 -21.66 -24.10 -1.03
N TRP A 149 -20.89 -25.10 -0.57
CA TRP A 149 -19.59 -24.85 0.04
C TRP A 149 -18.56 -24.34 -0.99
N VAL A 150 -18.65 -24.77 -2.26
CA VAL A 150 -17.78 -24.27 -3.34
C VAL A 150 -18.10 -22.81 -3.63
N GLN A 151 -19.39 -22.44 -3.68
CA GLN A 151 -19.80 -21.05 -3.89
C GLN A 151 -19.37 -20.15 -2.74
N ARG A 152 -19.47 -20.62 -1.50
CA ARG A 152 -18.98 -19.90 -0.31
C ARG A 152 -17.47 -19.70 -0.37
N ASP A 153 -16.70 -20.75 -0.65
CA ASP A 153 -15.24 -20.67 -0.75
C ASP A 153 -14.83 -19.74 -1.91
N ALA A 154 -15.53 -19.79 -3.04
CA ALA A 154 -15.32 -18.88 -4.16
C ALA A 154 -15.57 -17.41 -3.78
N ALA A 155 -16.65 -17.12 -3.04
CA ALA A 155 -16.94 -15.77 -2.57
C ALA A 155 -15.88 -15.25 -1.59
N ILE A 156 -15.38 -16.10 -0.68
CA ILE A 156 -14.27 -15.75 0.23
C ILE A 156 -13.00 -15.43 -0.57
N LEU A 157 -12.69 -16.25 -1.58
CA LEU A 157 -11.52 -16.04 -2.44
C LEU A 157 -11.64 -14.76 -3.27
N GLU A 158 -12.82 -14.45 -3.78
CA GLU A 158 -13.07 -13.19 -4.51
C GLU A 158 -12.87 -11.98 -3.60
N GLU A 159 -13.44 -11.99 -2.38
CA GLU A 159 -13.25 -10.91 -1.41
C GLU A 159 -11.76 -10.77 -1.02
N ALA A 160 -11.07 -11.89 -0.78
CA ALA A 160 -9.64 -11.90 -0.46
C ALA A 160 -8.79 -11.35 -1.60
N TRP A 161 -9.09 -11.74 -2.84
CA TRP A 161 -8.40 -11.26 -4.02
C TRP A 161 -8.57 -9.76 -4.22
N LEU A 162 -9.79 -9.23 -4.02
CA LEU A 162 -10.05 -7.79 -4.08
C LEU A 162 -9.24 -7.04 -3.03
N VAL A 163 -9.13 -7.56 -1.80
CA VAL A 163 -8.30 -6.96 -0.74
C VAL A 163 -6.81 -6.97 -1.12
N LEU A 164 -6.31 -8.09 -1.66
CA LEU A 164 -4.91 -8.18 -2.10
C LEU A 164 -4.61 -7.21 -3.25
N LEU A 165 -5.52 -7.10 -4.23
CA LEU A 165 -5.42 -6.15 -5.33
C LEU A 165 -5.40 -4.70 -4.82
N GLU A 166 -6.29 -4.35 -3.90
CA GLU A 166 -6.37 -3.00 -3.34
C GLU A 166 -5.07 -2.64 -2.57
N LEU A 167 -4.53 -3.57 -1.77
CA LEU A 167 -3.25 -3.39 -1.08
C LEU A 167 -2.09 -3.23 -2.08
N ALA A 168 -2.05 -4.05 -3.12
CA ALA A 168 -1.04 -3.99 -4.17
C ALA A 168 -1.11 -2.68 -4.97
N ALA A 169 -2.32 -2.23 -5.32
CA ALA A 169 -2.57 -0.99 -6.03
C ALA A 169 -2.16 0.22 -5.17
N ALA A 170 -2.62 0.27 -3.92
CA ALA A 170 -2.25 1.31 -2.96
C ALA A 170 -0.72 1.39 -2.79
N ARG A 171 -0.06 0.23 -2.67
CA ARG A 171 1.39 0.17 -2.57
C ARG A 171 2.06 0.70 -3.83
N THR A 172 1.67 0.21 -5.00
CA THR A 172 2.22 0.64 -6.29
C THR A 172 2.08 2.15 -6.48
N TRP A 173 0.91 2.70 -6.18
CA TRP A 173 0.66 4.14 -6.30
C TRP A 173 1.55 4.96 -5.35
N SER A 174 1.62 4.57 -4.08
CA SER A 174 2.48 5.25 -3.08
C SER A 174 3.97 5.18 -3.44
N GLN A 175 4.37 4.20 -4.24
CA GLN A 175 5.78 3.92 -4.54
C GLN A 175 6.24 4.32 -5.94
N ALA A 176 5.31 4.60 -6.84
CA ALA A 176 5.59 5.03 -8.20
C ALA A 176 6.52 6.25 -8.21
N MET A 177 6.31 7.21 -7.30
CA MET A 177 7.15 8.41 -7.21
C MET A 177 8.62 8.09 -6.93
N PHE A 178 8.91 7.06 -6.13
CA PHE A 178 10.29 6.66 -5.81
C PHE A 178 11.02 6.09 -7.04
N THR A 179 10.29 5.49 -7.96
CA THR A 179 10.90 4.80 -9.11
C THR A 179 10.99 5.70 -10.34
N PHE A 180 10.02 6.60 -10.52
CA PHE A 180 9.84 7.32 -11.78
C PHE A 180 10.23 8.80 -11.74
N THR A 181 10.53 9.38 -10.57
CA THR A 181 10.86 10.81 -10.49
C THR A 181 12.36 11.07 -10.26
N PRO A 182 12.92 12.15 -10.83
CA PRO A 182 14.35 12.45 -10.73
C PRO A 182 14.95 12.49 -9.32
N PRO A 183 14.28 13.06 -8.29
CA PRO A 183 14.82 13.06 -6.94
C PRO A 183 15.13 11.65 -6.45
N TYR A 184 14.19 10.72 -6.61
CA TYR A 184 14.38 9.38 -6.09
C TYR A 184 15.27 8.52 -6.98
N LEU A 185 15.29 8.76 -8.30
CA LEU A 185 16.30 8.19 -9.19
C LEU A 185 17.73 8.59 -8.77
N LEU A 186 17.91 9.83 -8.30
CA LEU A 186 19.19 10.29 -7.76
C LEU A 186 19.56 9.53 -6.48
N ALA A 187 18.60 9.18 -5.62
CA ALA A 187 18.89 8.46 -4.38
C ALA A 187 19.61 7.12 -4.60
N THR A 188 19.42 6.45 -5.74
CA THR A 188 20.06 5.15 -6.00
C THR A 188 21.58 5.23 -6.18
N ILE A 189 22.18 6.43 -6.30
CA ILE A 189 23.65 6.60 -6.30
C ILE A 189 24.28 6.14 -4.97
N PHE A 190 23.48 6.03 -3.91
CA PHE A 190 23.87 5.48 -2.60
C PHE A 190 23.57 3.98 -2.45
N GLY A 191 22.91 3.38 -3.43
CA GLY A 191 22.60 1.95 -3.43
C GLY A 191 23.68 1.09 -4.08
N GLU A 192 23.31 -0.14 -4.42
CA GLU A 192 24.18 -1.06 -5.15
C GLU A 192 24.67 -0.46 -6.48
N ALA A 193 25.87 -0.86 -6.89
CA ALA A 193 26.53 -0.28 -8.04
C ALA A 193 25.69 -0.37 -9.34
N ALA A 194 24.99 -1.49 -9.54
CA ALA A 194 24.12 -1.70 -10.68
C ALA A 194 22.89 -0.78 -10.68
N ALA A 195 22.27 -0.58 -9.51
CA ALA A 195 21.09 0.29 -9.36
C ALA A 195 21.43 1.77 -9.61
N GLY A 196 22.57 2.24 -9.10
CA GLY A 196 23.05 3.60 -9.34
C GLY A 196 23.43 3.86 -10.81
N GLN A 197 24.04 2.88 -11.49
CA GLN A 197 24.33 3.00 -12.92
C GLN A 197 23.05 3.01 -13.77
N TRP A 198 22.10 2.13 -13.46
CA TRP A 198 20.83 2.06 -14.16
C TRP A 198 20.04 3.37 -14.02
N SER A 199 19.96 3.95 -12.83
CA SER A 199 19.18 5.18 -12.62
C SER A 199 19.76 6.39 -13.34
N LEU A 200 21.08 6.54 -13.36
CA LEU A 200 21.72 7.65 -14.07
C LEU A 200 21.61 7.49 -15.58
N ALA A 201 21.69 6.25 -16.07
CA ALA A 201 21.38 5.97 -17.48
C ALA A 201 19.91 6.30 -17.81
N TRP A 202 18.97 6.02 -16.90
CA TRP A 202 17.57 6.37 -17.05
C TRP A 202 17.36 7.89 -17.01
N LEU A 203 17.98 8.57 -16.05
CA LEU A 203 17.94 10.04 -15.91
C LEU A 203 18.50 10.73 -17.15
N LYS A 204 19.60 10.22 -17.73
CA LYS A 204 20.16 10.70 -19.00
C LYS A 204 19.19 10.57 -20.17
N ARG A 205 18.47 9.44 -20.26
CA ARG A 205 17.45 9.24 -21.30
C ARG A 205 16.26 10.18 -21.11
N LEU A 206 15.82 10.33 -19.87
CA LEU A 206 14.74 11.25 -19.49
C LEU A 206 15.09 12.69 -19.86
N ASP A 207 16.30 13.10 -19.54
CA ASP A 207 16.83 14.43 -19.86
C ASP A 207 16.86 14.69 -21.38
N ALA A 208 17.41 13.74 -22.15
CA ALA A 208 17.41 13.83 -23.61
C ALA A 208 15.98 13.90 -24.19
N GLY A 209 15.05 13.10 -23.64
CA GLY A 209 13.64 13.13 -24.02
C GLY A 209 12.97 14.47 -23.74
N LEU A 210 13.21 15.05 -22.56
CA LEU A 210 12.73 16.39 -22.19
C LEU A 210 13.29 17.47 -23.13
N ALA A 211 14.58 17.42 -23.45
CA ALA A 211 15.19 18.37 -24.38
C ALA A 211 14.55 18.31 -25.78
N VAL A 212 14.25 17.10 -26.27
CA VAL A 212 13.52 16.91 -27.54
C VAL A 212 12.10 17.46 -27.44
N ALA A 213 11.38 17.16 -26.35
CA ALA A 213 10.02 17.64 -26.15
C ALA A 213 9.95 19.18 -26.11
N HIS A 214 10.85 19.82 -25.35
CA HIS A 214 10.93 21.27 -25.28
C HIS A 214 11.31 21.91 -26.63
N ARG A 215 12.21 21.27 -27.40
CA ARG A 215 12.53 21.73 -28.75
C ARG A 215 11.31 21.72 -29.66
N ILE A 216 10.56 20.62 -29.70
CA ILE A 216 9.34 20.49 -30.52
C ILE A 216 8.32 21.58 -30.15
N ARG A 217 8.07 21.76 -28.84
CA ARG A 217 7.15 22.80 -28.33
C ARG A 217 7.57 24.21 -28.75
N ARG A 218 8.88 24.48 -28.86
CA ARG A 218 9.40 25.79 -29.24
C ARG A 218 9.41 26.01 -30.75
N THR A 219 9.76 25.00 -31.55
CA THR A 219 9.93 25.14 -33.00
C THR A 219 8.64 24.90 -33.77
N SER A 220 7.69 24.16 -33.20
CA SER A 220 6.48 23.70 -33.90
C SER A 220 5.28 23.62 -32.94
N PRO A 221 4.91 24.73 -32.28
CA PRO A 221 3.91 24.75 -31.21
C PRO A 221 2.51 24.30 -31.65
N ASP A 222 2.14 24.53 -32.91
CA ASP A 222 0.80 24.26 -33.44
C ASP A 222 0.60 22.82 -33.95
N THR A 223 1.59 21.94 -33.77
CA THR A 223 1.51 20.55 -34.23
C THR A 223 0.71 19.68 -33.25
N PRO A 224 -0.02 18.65 -33.72
CA PRO A 224 -0.71 17.70 -32.84
C PRO A 224 0.24 17.02 -31.83
N VAL A 225 1.50 16.83 -32.23
CA VAL A 225 2.55 16.28 -31.36
C VAL A 225 2.88 17.26 -30.24
N ALA A 226 3.03 18.56 -30.52
CA ALA A 226 3.28 19.56 -29.49
C ALA A 226 2.11 19.67 -28.50
N THR A 227 0.86 19.57 -28.97
CA THR A 227 -0.32 19.51 -28.10
C THR A 227 -0.28 18.30 -27.16
N ALA A 228 -0.04 17.10 -27.71
CA ALA A 228 0.06 15.89 -26.90
C ALA A 228 1.22 15.95 -25.89
N LEU A 229 2.35 16.54 -26.27
CA LEU A 229 3.48 16.78 -25.36
C LEU A 229 3.15 17.80 -24.27
N ASN A 230 2.38 18.84 -24.56
CA ASN A 230 1.92 19.79 -23.55
C ASN A 230 1.03 19.10 -22.51
N ASP A 231 0.08 18.27 -22.96
CA ASP A 231 -0.79 17.50 -22.08
C ASP A 231 0.04 16.54 -21.20
N LEU A 232 0.96 15.80 -21.82
CA LEU A 232 1.84 14.88 -21.08
C LEU A 232 2.73 15.60 -20.06
N LEU A 233 3.34 16.73 -20.43
CA LEU A 233 4.21 17.49 -19.54
C LEU A 233 3.43 18.18 -18.42
N ARG A 234 2.19 18.61 -18.68
CA ARG A 234 1.28 19.12 -17.64
C ARG A 234 0.99 18.04 -16.59
N ASP A 235 0.80 16.80 -17.03
CA ASP A 235 0.58 15.67 -16.12
C ASP A 235 1.88 15.26 -15.39
N LEU A 236 3.04 15.42 -16.04
CA LEU A 236 4.38 15.19 -15.48
C LEU A 236 4.94 16.41 -14.72
N TRP A 237 4.21 16.90 -13.72
CA TRP A 237 4.53 18.14 -12.99
C TRP A 237 6.00 18.32 -12.53
N TRP A 238 6.72 17.23 -12.26
CA TRP A 238 8.08 17.28 -11.69
C TRP A 238 9.09 17.97 -12.63
N HIS A 239 8.87 17.95 -13.94
CA HIS A 239 9.87 18.42 -14.93
C HIS A 239 10.16 19.93 -14.86
N SER A 240 9.24 20.71 -14.27
CA SER A 240 9.37 22.16 -14.09
C SER A 240 9.79 22.56 -12.69
N THR A 241 9.92 21.59 -11.77
CA THR A 241 10.26 21.89 -10.38
C THR A 241 11.73 22.31 -10.27
N PRO A 242 12.06 23.32 -9.45
CA PRO A 242 13.44 23.77 -9.26
C PRO A 242 14.38 22.63 -8.89
N ILE A 243 13.92 21.72 -8.02
CA ILE A 243 14.73 20.59 -7.57
C ILE A 243 15.06 19.62 -8.70
N CYS A 244 14.10 19.30 -9.58
CA CYS A 244 14.39 18.40 -10.70
C CYS A 244 15.33 19.05 -11.72
N LEU A 245 15.19 20.36 -11.95
CA LEU A 245 16.08 21.10 -12.84
C LEU A 245 17.51 21.15 -12.29
N GLU A 246 17.69 21.36 -10.99
CA GLU A 246 18.98 21.32 -10.31
C GLU A 246 19.62 19.93 -10.40
N ILE A 247 18.85 18.86 -10.17
CA ILE A 247 19.32 17.48 -10.31
C ILE A 247 19.77 17.20 -11.74
N LEU A 248 18.99 17.58 -12.75
CA LEU A 248 19.35 17.37 -14.14
C LEU A 248 20.61 18.15 -14.51
N GLN A 249 20.74 19.39 -14.06
CA GLN A 249 21.92 20.20 -14.31
C GLN A 249 23.17 19.60 -13.65
N CYS A 250 23.08 19.25 -12.36
CA CYS A 250 24.17 18.62 -11.62
C CYS A 250 24.58 17.28 -12.25
N ALA A 251 23.60 16.47 -12.70
CA ALA A 251 23.88 15.22 -13.41
C ALA A 251 24.59 15.45 -14.76
N ARG A 252 24.23 16.49 -15.52
CA ARG A 252 24.94 16.85 -16.76
C ARG A 252 26.39 17.27 -16.48
N ASP A 253 26.60 18.11 -15.47
CA ASP A 253 27.93 18.60 -15.08
C ASP A 253 28.82 17.46 -14.60
N ALA A 254 28.25 16.51 -13.86
CA ALA A 254 28.87 15.26 -13.44
C ALA A 254 29.02 14.22 -14.59
N GLN A 255 28.57 14.53 -15.81
CA GLN A 255 28.51 13.59 -16.94
C GLN A 255 27.79 12.27 -16.61
N TYR A 256 26.83 12.32 -15.68
CA TYR A 256 26.11 11.19 -15.13
C TYR A 256 27.02 10.13 -14.47
N ASP A 257 28.15 10.56 -13.88
CA ASP A 257 28.97 9.72 -13.00
C ASP A 257 28.37 9.68 -11.58
N LYS A 258 28.05 8.49 -11.10
CA LYS A 258 27.52 8.27 -9.74
C LYS A 258 28.51 8.60 -8.62
N ASN A 259 29.81 8.66 -8.95
CA ASN A 259 30.86 8.91 -7.99
C ASN A 259 31.23 10.40 -7.91
N ASP A 260 30.61 11.27 -8.72
CA ASP A 260 30.83 12.71 -8.64
C ASP A 260 30.44 13.27 -7.27
N ASP A 261 31.34 14.03 -6.66
CA ASP A 261 31.16 14.53 -5.30
C ASP A 261 30.00 15.51 -5.19
N ASN A 262 29.80 16.39 -6.17
CA ASN A 262 28.71 17.37 -6.14
C ASN A 262 27.35 16.69 -6.25
N LEU A 263 27.23 15.70 -7.14
CA LEU A 263 26.02 14.91 -7.31
C LEU A 263 25.67 14.13 -6.03
N ARG A 264 26.69 13.60 -5.36
CA ARG A 264 26.54 12.92 -4.06
C ARG A 264 26.20 13.89 -2.93
N ILE A 265 26.78 15.09 -2.89
CA ILE A 265 26.42 16.12 -1.91
C ILE A 265 24.95 16.54 -2.08
N LEU A 266 24.50 16.75 -3.32
CA LEU A 266 23.09 17.06 -3.61
C LEU A 266 22.17 15.92 -3.16
N GLY A 267 22.46 14.68 -3.54
CA GLY A 267 21.69 13.52 -3.11
C GLY A 267 21.66 13.35 -1.60
N PHE A 268 22.78 13.59 -0.92
CA PHE A 268 22.87 13.56 0.54
C PHE A 268 21.95 14.63 1.16
N GLY A 269 22.01 15.86 0.67
CA GLY A 269 21.17 16.96 1.16
C GLY A 269 19.66 16.69 1.05
N LEU A 270 19.25 15.91 0.05
CA LEU A 270 17.84 15.57 -0.17
C LEU A 270 17.33 14.40 0.68
N PHE A 271 18.19 13.41 0.97
CA PHE A 271 17.74 12.12 1.51
C PHE A 271 18.39 11.71 2.82
N ALA A 272 19.45 12.38 3.29
CA ALA A 272 20.11 12.07 4.55
C ALA A 272 19.34 12.56 5.80
N GLY A 273 18.23 13.29 5.59
CA GLY A 273 17.38 13.77 6.67
C GLY A 273 16.68 12.63 7.43
N PRO A 274 16.27 12.85 8.69
CA PRO A 274 15.52 11.85 9.45
C PRO A 274 14.22 11.50 8.71
N SER A 275 14.03 10.22 8.41
CA SER A 275 12.77 9.76 7.83
C SER A 275 11.64 10.01 8.83
N ASN A 276 10.60 10.71 8.38
CA ASN A 276 9.37 10.71 9.14
C ASN A 276 8.58 9.45 8.78
N THR A 277 7.90 8.88 9.77
CA THR A 277 6.97 7.76 9.55
C THR A 277 5.87 8.13 8.54
N LYS A 278 5.59 9.42 8.36
CA LYS A 278 4.68 9.99 7.35
C LYS A 278 5.03 9.52 5.92
N HIS A 279 6.28 9.66 5.49
CA HIS A 279 6.78 9.28 4.17
C HIS A 279 6.79 7.76 3.94
N SER A 280 6.77 6.98 5.02
CA SER A 280 6.78 5.51 4.95
C SER A 280 5.39 4.89 5.05
N ALA A 281 4.44 5.54 5.73
CA ALA A 281 3.17 4.96 6.17
C ALA A 281 1.91 5.71 5.74
N GLU A 282 1.93 7.05 5.71
CA GLU A 282 0.69 7.80 5.45
C GLU A 282 0.21 7.59 4.02
N ASP A 283 1.06 7.43 3.00
CA ASP A 283 0.56 7.31 1.63
C ASP A 283 -0.22 6.02 1.33
N VAL A 284 0.07 4.88 2.00
CA VAL A 284 -0.66 3.63 1.74
C VAL A 284 -1.98 3.60 2.51
N PHE A 285 -1.98 3.94 3.80
CA PHE A 285 -3.21 3.95 4.61
C PHE A 285 -4.08 5.17 4.33
N ALA A 286 -3.50 6.33 3.99
CA ALA A 286 -4.26 7.45 3.47
C ALA A 286 -4.83 7.15 2.08
N HIS A 287 -4.15 6.36 1.23
CA HIS A 287 -4.75 5.90 -0.03
C HIS A 287 -5.97 5.00 0.22
N LEU A 288 -5.88 4.00 1.10
CA LEU A 288 -7.04 3.16 1.47
C LEU A 288 -8.17 3.98 2.09
N THR A 289 -7.83 4.94 2.95
CA THR A 289 -8.80 5.89 3.52
C THR A 289 -9.41 6.79 2.44
N HIS A 290 -8.63 7.20 1.44
CA HIS A 290 -9.04 8.07 0.34
C HIS A 290 -9.90 7.30 -0.68
N VAL A 291 -9.60 6.04 -0.96
CA VAL A 291 -10.45 5.13 -1.75
C VAL A 291 -11.75 4.86 -1.01
N GLN A 292 -11.72 4.59 0.30
CA GLN A 292 -12.92 4.48 1.13
C GLN A 292 -13.76 5.77 1.09
N GLN A 293 -13.13 6.94 1.16
CA GLN A 293 -13.81 8.24 1.04
C GLN A 293 -14.41 8.47 -0.36
N ARG A 294 -13.74 8.00 -1.43
CA ARG A 294 -14.23 8.05 -2.82
C ARG A 294 -15.35 7.04 -3.09
N SER A 295 -15.33 5.90 -2.42
CA SER A 295 -16.39 4.87 -2.48
C SER A 295 -17.65 5.32 -1.75
N GLN A 296 -17.51 5.96 -0.58
CA GLN A 296 -18.63 6.50 0.19
C GLN A 296 -19.19 7.81 -0.38
N LYS A 297 -18.40 8.56 -1.15
CA LYS A 297 -18.80 9.76 -1.87
C LYS A 297 -18.42 9.62 -3.33
N GLY A 298 -19.35 9.24 -4.19
CA GLY A 298 -19.21 9.30 -5.65
C GLY A 298 -19.02 10.72 -6.23
N SER A 299 -18.29 11.63 -5.56
CA SER A 299 -18.15 13.04 -5.94
C SER A 299 -16.85 13.73 -5.48
N LEU A 300 -15.80 13.01 -5.09
CA LEU A 300 -14.49 13.66 -4.92
C LEU A 300 -13.84 13.90 -6.31
N ARG A 301 -14.24 15.00 -6.96
CA ARG A 301 -13.37 15.70 -7.92
C ARG A 301 -12.02 15.90 -7.25
N MET A 302 -10.93 15.57 -7.96
CA MET A 302 -9.58 15.90 -7.52
C MET A 302 -9.54 17.38 -7.10
N SER A 303 -8.88 17.64 -5.98
CA SER A 303 -8.90 18.91 -5.27
C SER A 303 -8.75 20.12 -6.22
N LYS A 304 -9.55 21.16 -5.98
CA LYS A 304 -9.51 22.49 -6.62
C LYS A 304 -8.17 23.24 -6.48
N SER A 305 -7.11 22.60 -6.00
CA SER A 305 -5.78 23.18 -5.86
C SER A 305 -5.04 23.34 -7.20
N HIS A 306 -5.64 22.96 -8.32
CA HIS A 306 -5.11 23.24 -9.67
C HIS A 306 -5.76 24.45 -10.38
N ASP A 307 -6.85 25.02 -9.86
CA ASP A 307 -7.52 26.14 -10.54
C ASP A 307 -6.77 27.48 -10.36
N TRP A 308 -5.93 27.64 -9.34
CA TRP A 308 -5.22 28.91 -9.09
C TRP A 308 -3.88 29.06 -9.82
N VAL A 309 -3.34 27.98 -10.42
CA VAL A 309 -2.05 28.03 -11.15
C VAL A 309 -2.26 28.38 -12.63
N LEU A 310 -3.51 28.37 -13.12
CA LEU A 310 -3.85 28.70 -14.50
C LEU A 310 -4.56 30.06 -14.66
N ASP A 311 -4.79 30.78 -13.55
CA ASP A 311 -5.50 32.07 -13.52
C ASP A 311 -4.56 33.26 -13.18
N SER A 312 -3.31 33.20 -13.60
CA SER A 312 -2.40 34.35 -13.58
C SER A 312 -2.08 34.80 -15.00
N ASP A 313 -3.08 35.40 -15.66
CA ASP A 313 -2.85 36.46 -16.62
C ASP A 313 -2.53 37.75 -15.84
N VAL A 314 -1.24 37.95 -15.52
CA VAL A 314 -0.51 39.25 -15.50
C VAL A 314 0.97 38.98 -15.75
#